data_AF-A0A6I9TP46-F1
#
_entry.id   AF-A0A6I9TP46-F1
#
_cell.length_a   1.000
_cell.length_b   1.000
_cell.length_c   1.000
_cell.angle_alpha   90.00
_cell.angle_beta   90.00
_cell.angle_gamma   90.00
#
_symmetry.space_group_name_H-M   'P 1'
#
loop_
_entity.id
_entity.type
_entity.pdbx_description
1 polymer ?
#
loop_
_entity_poly.entity_id
_entity_poly.type
_entity_poly.pdbx_seq_one_letter_code
_entity_poly.pdbx_strand_id
1 'polypeptide(L)'
;MERGKLVVERVEGRSTLTRCFSKYPFKFIVPNKAGSSKADAVWIYTITYGGGVVSGDSMACDVTVGDGATAVLTTQSSTKVYKSVGSKCSQQKMEASIGKGALLVVIPDPVTCFSTAKYSQIQNFKVVPESSLLLVDWITSGRHERGEKWAFSHYKSTNHILLQGNETLFLDTTSLEHGRHGGISERLQDYQVIAMIVLLGPKLKLIQSQIQEDVKKLMSQQLRLPSVSAGCSSESGSSYRLPKPSFLASCSTFGPKGAGVVIRVASMTTESVYNFLQDQLASLEALLGAAPYL
;
A
#
# COMPACT_ATOMS: atom_id res chain seq x y z
N MET A 1 18.72 9.30 12.55
CA MET A 1 17.37 9.04 12.02
C MET A 1 16.66 10.36 11.93
N GLU A 2 16.39 10.82 10.72
CA GLU A 2 15.71 12.08 10.44
C GLU A 2 14.20 11.91 10.70
N ARG A 3 13.56 12.90 11.35
CA ARG A 3 12.18 12.75 11.84
C ARG A 3 11.23 13.78 11.26
N GLY A 4 10.05 13.33 10.85
CA GLY A 4 8.87 14.12 10.58
C GLY A 4 7.77 13.86 11.62
N LYS A 5 6.91 14.84 11.85
CA LYS A 5 5.75 14.73 12.75
C LYS A 5 4.55 15.45 12.17
N LEU A 6 3.41 14.75 12.16
CA LEU A 6 2.11 15.23 11.72
C LEU A 6 1.08 15.02 12.83
N VAL A 7 0.31 16.05 13.14
CA VAL A 7 -0.83 15.96 14.06
C VAL A 7 -2.05 16.59 13.40
N VAL A 8 -3.10 15.79 13.24
CA VAL A 8 -4.40 16.21 12.71
C VAL A 8 -5.43 16.05 13.81
N GLU A 9 -6.13 17.12 14.15
CA GLU A 9 -7.11 17.17 15.24
C GLU A 9 -8.42 17.77 14.76
N ARG A 10 -9.48 17.61 15.57
CA ARG A 10 -10.76 18.30 15.34
C ARG A 10 -10.70 19.69 15.95
N VAL A 11 -10.73 20.71 15.11
CA VAL A 11 -10.78 22.13 15.47
C VAL A 11 -12.03 22.74 14.87
N GLU A 12 -12.86 23.40 15.69
CA GLU A 12 -14.13 24.01 15.26
C GLU A 12 -15.03 23.09 14.43
N GLY A 13 -15.03 21.80 14.77
CA GLY A 13 -15.85 20.82 14.08
C GLY A 13 -15.32 20.41 12.69
N ARG A 14 -14.04 20.64 12.40
CA ARG A 14 -13.34 20.16 11.19
C ARG A 14 -11.98 19.55 11.50
N SER A 15 -11.55 18.60 10.69
CA SER A 15 -10.22 18.01 10.67
C SER A 15 -9.21 19.07 10.23
N THR A 16 -8.22 19.35 11.08
CA THR A 16 -7.24 20.41 10.88
C THR A 16 -5.84 19.91 11.24
N LEU A 17 -4.86 20.20 10.39
CA LEU A 17 -3.45 19.94 10.69
C LEU A 17 -2.95 20.95 11.74
N THR A 18 -2.83 20.53 12.98
CA THR A 18 -2.40 21.40 14.09
C THR A 18 -0.89 21.40 14.29
N ARG A 19 -0.20 20.34 13.84
CA ARG A 19 1.27 20.29 13.82
C ARG A 19 1.80 19.65 12.55
N CYS A 20 2.76 20.32 11.93
CA CYS A 20 3.52 19.82 10.80
C CYS A 20 4.99 20.16 11.00
N PHE A 21 5.80 19.15 11.25
CA PHE A 21 7.24 19.28 11.38
C PHE A 21 7.90 18.29 10.43
N SER A 22 8.90 18.74 9.69
CA SER A 22 9.71 17.86 8.86
C SER A 22 11.17 18.29 8.94
N LYS A 23 12.05 17.32 8.98
CA LYS A 23 13.48 17.51 8.81
C LYS A 23 13.89 16.84 7.50
N TYR A 24 14.83 17.46 6.78
CA TYR A 24 15.42 16.87 5.58
C TYR A 24 15.77 15.39 5.82
N PRO A 25 15.41 14.47 4.92
CA PRO A 25 14.92 14.70 3.56
C PRO A 25 13.39 14.81 3.41
N PHE A 26 12.60 14.73 4.49
CA PHE A 26 11.14 14.86 4.38
C PHE A 26 10.69 16.29 4.10
N LYS A 27 9.63 16.41 3.30
CA LYS A 27 8.73 17.55 3.26
C LYS A 27 7.29 17.06 3.26
N PHE A 28 6.43 17.77 3.97
CA PHE A 28 4.99 17.59 3.87
C PHE A 28 4.37 18.79 3.17
N ILE A 29 3.55 18.53 2.16
CA ILE A 29 2.73 19.55 1.50
C ILE A 29 1.26 19.27 1.82
N VAL A 30 0.57 20.30 2.30
CA VAL A 30 -0.84 20.20 2.69
C VAL A 30 -1.61 21.25 1.92
N PRO A 31 -2.19 20.89 0.76
CA PRO A 31 -2.93 21.84 -0.06
C PRO A 31 -4.29 22.18 0.57
N ASN A 32 -4.68 23.45 0.46
CA ASN A 32 -5.98 23.93 0.95
C ASN A 32 -7.17 23.40 0.13
N LYS A 33 -6.93 22.86 -1.07
CA LYS A 33 -7.95 22.37 -2.02
C LYS A 33 -7.52 21.05 -2.66
N ALA A 34 -7.36 20.01 -1.86
CA ALA A 34 -7.14 18.65 -2.40
C ALA A 34 -8.43 18.02 -2.93
N GLY A 35 -9.56 18.36 -2.32
CA GLY A 35 -10.87 17.83 -2.66
C GLY A 35 -11.99 18.83 -2.34
N SER A 36 -13.22 18.38 -2.50
CA SER A 36 -14.44 19.13 -2.21
C SER A 36 -14.42 19.71 -0.79
N SER A 37 -14.71 21.00 -0.66
CA SER A 37 -14.79 21.72 0.62
C SER A 37 -15.90 21.22 1.56
N LYS A 38 -16.77 20.33 1.05
CA LYS A 38 -17.82 19.65 1.81
C LYS A 38 -17.31 18.44 2.59
N ALA A 39 -16.20 17.83 2.16
CA ALA A 39 -15.61 16.70 2.85
C ALA A 39 -14.68 17.18 3.97
N ASP A 40 -14.70 16.46 5.09
CA ASP A 40 -13.87 16.75 6.26
C ASP A 40 -12.63 15.86 6.26
N ALA A 41 -11.63 16.19 5.44
CA ALA A 41 -10.38 15.43 5.33
C ALA A 41 -9.17 16.34 5.04
N VAL A 42 -8.06 16.08 5.74
CA VAL A 42 -6.78 16.76 5.50
C VAL A 42 -5.90 15.89 4.62
N TRP A 43 -5.57 16.36 3.41
CA TRP A 43 -4.65 15.68 2.50
C TRP A 43 -3.21 16.14 2.71
N ILE A 44 -2.31 15.17 2.87
CA ILE A 44 -0.91 15.39 3.20
C ILE A 44 -0.07 14.61 2.18
N TYR A 45 0.67 15.35 1.35
CA TYR A 45 1.59 14.80 0.37
C TYR A 45 2.98 14.74 0.98
N THR A 46 3.48 13.52 1.17
CA THR A 46 4.84 13.25 1.62
C THR A 46 5.78 13.28 0.43
N ILE A 47 6.86 14.05 0.56
CA ILE A 47 7.90 14.20 -0.45
C ILE A 47 9.24 13.90 0.19
N THR A 48 10.07 13.17 -0.54
CA THR A 48 11.48 12.96 -0.19
C THR A 48 12.34 13.85 -1.10
N TYR A 49 12.99 14.85 -0.53
CA TYR A 49 13.95 15.68 -1.25
C TYR A 49 15.11 14.85 -1.79
N GLY A 50 15.59 15.18 -3.00
CA GLY A 50 16.62 14.40 -3.70
C GLY A 50 16.07 13.37 -4.69
N GLY A 51 14.74 13.33 -4.88
CA GLY A 51 14.11 12.50 -5.92
C GLY A 51 14.08 10.99 -5.59
N GLY A 52 14.30 10.63 -4.32
CA GLY A 52 14.25 9.27 -3.81
C GLY A 52 15.14 9.07 -2.59
N VAL A 53 15.13 7.86 -2.06
CA VAL A 53 15.88 7.41 -0.90
C VAL A 53 17.27 6.96 -1.34
N VAL A 54 18.33 7.52 -0.75
CA VAL A 54 19.72 7.17 -1.06
C VAL A 54 20.35 6.32 0.02
N SER A 55 21.54 5.77 -0.27
CA SER A 55 22.15 4.74 0.56
C SER A 55 22.44 5.20 1.99
N GLY A 56 21.85 4.50 2.96
CA GLY A 56 22.02 4.76 4.38
C GLY A 56 21.06 5.79 4.96
N ASP A 57 20.15 6.34 4.16
CA ASP A 57 19.06 7.18 4.67
C ASP A 57 18.24 6.43 5.71
N SER A 58 17.95 7.10 6.81
CA SER A 58 17.17 6.55 7.92
C SER A 58 16.17 7.58 8.37
N MET A 59 14.90 7.30 8.10
CA MET A 59 13.80 8.24 8.17
C MET A 59 12.70 7.72 9.09
N ALA A 60 12.13 8.58 9.93
CA ALA A 60 10.98 8.29 10.77
C ALA A 60 9.87 9.33 10.59
N CYS A 61 8.61 8.90 10.57
CA CYS A 61 7.45 9.77 10.56
C CYS A 61 6.48 9.38 11.68
N ASP A 62 6.19 10.33 12.57
CA ASP A 62 5.18 10.17 13.61
C ASP A 62 3.88 10.84 13.14
N VAL A 63 2.81 10.07 13.03
CA VAL A 63 1.48 10.55 12.60
C VAL A 63 0.49 10.39 13.74
N THR A 64 -0.22 11.45 14.09
CA THR A 64 -1.31 11.41 15.07
C THR A 64 -2.57 11.94 14.42
N VAL A 65 -3.61 11.12 14.40
CA VAL A 65 -4.96 11.51 13.96
C VAL A 65 -5.85 11.46 15.19
N GLY A 66 -6.21 12.62 15.71
CA GLY A 66 -7.06 12.76 16.89
C GLY A 66 -8.49 12.27 16.66
N ASP A 67 -9.24 12.14 17.75
CA ASP A 67 -10.60 11.61 17.74
C ASP A 67 -11.48 12.32 16.72
N GLY A 68 -12.23 11.52 15.94
CA GLY A 68 -13.14 11.99 14.90
C GLY A 68 -12.47 12.63 13.67
N ALA A 69 -11.16 12.88 13.68
CA ALA A 69 -10.47 13.53 12.57
C ALA A 69 -10.21 12.56 11.40
N THR A 70 -10.07 13.11 10.20
CA THR A 70 -9.73 12.35 8.98
C THR A 70 -8.47 12.92 8.34
N ALA A 71 -7.49 12.06 8.09
CA ALA A 71 -6.24 12.41 7.42
C ALA A 71 -5.96 11.44 6.27
N VAL A 72 -5.50 11.99 5.14
CA VAL A 72 -5.02 11.26 3.98
C VAL A 72 -3.53 11.52 3.84
N LEU A 73 -2.73 10.48 3.91
CA LEU A 73 -1.30 10.50 3.66
C LEU A 73 -1.03 9.83 2.31
N THR A 74 -0.49 10.58 1.37
CA THR A 74 -0.11 10.09 0.04
C THR A 74 1.27 10.62 -0.32
N THR A 75 1.78 10.23 -1.49
CA THR A 75 3.04 10.73 -2.04
C THR A 75 2.77 11.51 -3.31
N GLN A 76 3.73 12.35 -3.72
CA GLN A 76 3.64 13.04 -5.01
C GLN A 76 4.01 12.12 -6.20
N SER A 77 4.80 11.08 -5.93
CA SER A 77 5.29 10.15 -6.93
C SER A 77 5.82 8.88 -6.26
N SER A 78 6.07 7.85 -7.06
CA SER A 78 6.76 6.64 -6.62
C SER A 78 8.01 6.93 -5.77
N THR A 79 8.16 6.17 -4.68
CA THR A 79 9.33 6.25 -3.83
C THR A 79 10.48 5.48 -4.47
N LYS A 80 11.37 6.21 -5.15
CA LYS A 80 12.56 5.63 -5.79
C LYS A 80 13.59 5.31 -4.71
N VAL A 81 14.12 4.09 -4.68
CA VAL A 81 15.22 3.71 -3.80
C VAL A 81 16.46 3.42 -4.63
N TYR A 82 17.50 4.22 -4.42
CA TYR A 82 18.75 4.10 -5.16
C TYR A 82 19.62 2.95 -4.63
N LYS A 83 20.66 2.62 -5.43
CA LYS A 83 21.64 1.58 -5.11
C LYS A 83 22.24 1.73 -3.71
N SER A 84 22.51 0.60 -3.06
CA SER A 84 23.26 0.57 -1.80
C SER A 84 24.76 0.77 -2.05
N VAL A 85 25.40 1.63 -1.27
CA VAL A 85 26.85 1.87 -1.26
C VAL A 85 27.41 1.33 0.06
N GLY A 86 28.45 0.50 -0.02
CA GLY A 86 29.06 -0.11 1.18
C GLY A 86 28.10 -1.01 1.96
N SER A 87 27.14 -1.66 1.28
CA SER A 87 26.11 -2.52 1.90
C SER A 87 25.16 -1.84 2.90
N LYS A 88 25.12 -0.51 2.95
CA LYS A 88 24.19 0.23 3.80
C LYS A 88 22.74 0.05 3.35
N CYS A 89 21.87 -0.36 4.26
CA CYS A 89 20.43 -0.46 4.04
C CYS A 89 19.76 0.88 4.38
N SER A 90 18.90 1.37 3.49
CA SER A 90 18.08 2.55 3.75
C SER A 90 16.78 2.14 4.44
N GLN A 91 16.30 2.96 5.36
CA GLN A 91 15.22 2.61 6.28
C GLN A 91 14.17 3.71 6.37
N GLN A 92 12.90 3.31 6.35
CA GLN A 92 11.77 4.19 6.63
C GLN A 92 10.89 3.60 7.73
N LYS A 93 10.57 4.41 8.73
CA LYS A 93 9.69 4.03 9.83
C LYS A 93 8.50 4.98 9.90
N MET A 94 7.31 4.44 10.05
CA MET A 94 6.11 5.22 10.33
C MET A 94 5.46 4.70 11.62
N GLU A 95 5.14 5.61 12.53
CA GLU A 95 4.41 5.35 13.76
C GLU A 95 3.13 6.19 13.74
N ALA A 96 1.99 5.55 13.55
CA ALA A 96 0.69 6.20 13.46
C ALA A 96 -0.15 5.88 14.70
N SER A 97 -0.77 6.91 15.30
CA SER A 97 -1.77 6.77 16.36
C SER A 97 -3.11 7.30 15.86
N ILE A 98 -4.14 6.47 15.90
CA ILE A 98 -5.46 6.77 15.34
C ILE A 98 -6.47 6.80 16.48
N GLY A 99 -7.11 7.94 16.67
CA GLY A 99 -8.10 8.19 17.72
C GLY A 99 -9.44 7.49 17.48
N LYS A 100 -10.35 7.64 18.44
CA LYS A 100 -11.70 7.09 18.39
C LYS A 100 -12.50 7.77 17.26
N GLY A 101 -13.15 6.97 16.41
CA GLY A 101 -13.91 7.49 15.27
C GLY A 101 -13.06 8.23 14.23
N ALA A 102 -11.73 8.21 14.36
CA ALA A 102 -10.82 8.81 13.41
C ALA A 102 -10.63 7.92 12.17
N LEU A 103 -10.23 8.52 11.06
CA LEU A 103 -9.88 7.82 9.82
C LEU A 103 -8.49 8.24 9.36
N LEU A 104 -7.57 7.28 9.26
CA LEU A 104 -6.30 7.47 8.56
C LEU A 104 -6.32 6.69 7.25
N VAL A 105 -6.04 7.37 6.14
CA VAL A 105 -5.90 6.76 4.81
C VAL A 105 -4.46 6.93 4.35
N VAL A 106 -3.73 5.85 4.19
CA VAL A 106 -2.34 5.83 3.72
C VAL A 106 -2.32 5.21 2.33
N ILE A 107 -2.20 6.05 1.31
CA ILE A 107 -2.30 5.70 -0.12
C ILE A 107 -1.10 6.26 -0.91
N PRO A 108 0.13 5.83 -0.60
CA PRO A 108 1.31 6.25 -1.34
C PRO A 108 1.33 5.62 -2.74
N ASP A 109 2.08 6.21 -3.66
CA ASP A 109 2.58 5.56 -4.87
C ASP A 109 3.56 4.43 -4.53
N PRO A 110 3.86 3.51 -5.47
CA PRO A 110 4.63 2.33 -5.13
C PRO A 110 6.08 2.65 -4.81
N VAL A 111 6.69 1.82 -3.98
CA VAL A 111 8.15 1.79 -3.81
C VAL A 111 8.76 1.17 -5.07
N THR A 112 9.78 1.83 -5.63
CA THR A 112 10.51 1.35 -6.81
C THR A 112 12.00 1.24 -6.46
N CYS A 113 12.43 0.02 -6.15
CA CYS A 113 13.83 -0.25 -5.82
C CYS A 113 14.68 -0.43 -7.09
N PHE A 114 15.77 0.32 -7.21
CA PHE A 114 16.71 0.20 -8.33
C PHE A 114 17.67 -0.97 -8.12
N SER A 115 18.41 -1.32 -9.16
CA SER A 115 19.44 -2.37 -9.09
C SER A 115 20.36 -2.19 -7.87
N THR A 116 20.61 -3.28 -7.14
CA THR A 116 21.43 -3.36 -5.92
C THR A 116 20.94 -2.53 -4.70
N ALA A 117 19.71 -2.00 -4.74
CA ALA A 117 19.14 -1.32 -3.57
C ALA A 117 18.97 -2.28 -2.38
N LYS A 118 19.09 -1.74 -1.17
CA LYS A 118 18.76 -2.41 0.10
C LYS A 118 17.83 -1.50 0.87
N TYR A 119 16.58 -1.93 1.05
CA TYR A 119 15.54 -1.11 1.66
C TYR A 119 14.76 -1.89 2.72
N SER A 120 14.42 -1.23 3.82
CA SER A 120 13.48 -1.74 4.80
C SER A 120 12.51 -0.66 5.23
N GLN A 121 11.22 -1.00 5.30
CA GLN A 121 10.20 -0.16 5.88
C GLN A 121 9.40 -0.87 6.97
N ILE A 122 9.02 -0.11 7.99
CA ILE A 122 8.16 -0.56 9.08
C ILE A 122 7.07 0.48 9.29
N GLN A 123 5.82 0.05 9.24
CA GLN A 123 4.65 0.90 9.46
C GLN A 123 3.85 0.33 10.63
N ASN A 124 3.85 1.05 11.74
CA ASN A 124 3.17 0.69 12.98
C ASN A 124 1.93 1.56 13.15
N PHE A 125 0.78 0.95 13.35
CA PHE A 125 -0.50 1.62 13.50
C PHE A 125 -1.12 1.25 14.84
N LYS A 126 -1.24 2.21 15.75
CA LYS A 126 -1.93 2.06 17.02
C LYS A 126 -3.37 2.52 16.84
N VAL A 127 -4.30 1.58 17.00
CA VAL A 127 -5.74 1.81 16.84
C VAL A 127 -6.45 1.62 18.17
N VAL A 128 -7.51 2.40 18.37
CA VAL A 128 -8.45 2.25 19.48
C VAL A 128 -9.80 1.76 18.94
N PRO A 129 -10.77 1.37 19.79
CA PRO A 129 -12.11 1.05 19.32
C PRO A 129 -12.69 2.18 18.47
N GLU A 130 -13.38 1.82 17.38
CA GLU A 130 -13.96 2.73 16.38
C GLU A 130 -12.95 3.48 15.48
N SER A 131 -11.64 3.30 15.65
CA SER A 131 -10.66 3.78 14.67
C SER A 131 -10.86 3.11 13.31
N SER A 132 -10.63 3.86 12.24
CA SER A 132 -10.64 3.34 10.87
C SER A 132 -9.29 3.60 10.18
N LEU A 133 -8.79 2.61 9.46
CA LEU A 133 -7.51 2.65 8.77
C LEU A 133 -7.66 2.05 7.37
N LEU A 134 -7.16 2.78 6.38
CA LEU A 134 -6.86 2.25 5.06
C LEU A 134 -5.36 2.36 4.82
N LEU A 135 -4.73 1.28 4.37
CA LEU A 135 -3.32 1.25 4.00
C LEU A 135 -3.16 0.57 2.64
N VAL A 136 -2.45 1.21 1.72
CA VAL A 136 -1.91 0.60 0.51
C VAL A 136 -0.39 0.54 0.64
N ASP A 137 0.16 -0.66 0.57
CA ASP A 137 1.59 -0.91 0.56
C ASP A 137 1.94 -1.77 -0.67
N TRP A 138 2.79 -1.24 -1.55
CA TRP A 138 3.05 -1.86 -2.84
C TRP A 138 4.41 -1.50 -3.40
N ILE A 139 4.96 -2.45 -4.16
CA ILE A 139 6.29 -2.40 -4.75
C ILE A 139 6.25 -2.81 -6.22
N THR A 140 7.02 -2.08 -7.05
CA THR A 140 7.30 -2.48 -8.43
C THR A 140 8.63 -3.24 -8.52
N SER A 141 8.79 -3.99 -9.60
CA SER A 141 9.98 -4.78 -9.91
C SER A 141 11.25 -3.94 -10.10
N GLY A 142 11.14 -2.61 -10.19
CA GLY A 142 12.25 -1.70 -10.44
C GLY A 142 12.01 -0.88 -11.70
N ARG A 143 13.10 -0.50 -12.39
CA ARG A 143 13.01 0.27 -13.64
C ARG A 143 12.77 -0.67 -14.81
N HIS A 144 11.54 -1.16 -14.93
CA HIS A 144 11.15 -2.15 -15.94
C HIS A 144 11.54 -1.72 -17.36
N GLU A 145 11.22 -0.48 -17.73
CA GLU A 145 11.56 0.13 -19.03
C GLU A 145 13.07 0.24 -19.30
N ARG A 146 13.91 0.10 -18.26
CA ARG A 146 15.38 0.07 -18.37
C ARG A 146 15.95 -1.35 -18.20
N GLY A 147 15.09 -2.38 -18.21
CA GLY A 147 15.47 -3.79 -18.06
C GLY A 147 15.73 -4.24 -16.62
N GLU A 148 15.56 -3.36 -15.62
CA GLU A 148 15.77 -3.72 -14.22
C GLU A 148 14.50 -4.35 -13.65
N LYS A 149 14.47 -5.68 -13.61
CA LYS A 149 13.37 -6.49 -13.07
C LYS A 149 13.86 -7.28 -11.86
N TRP A 150 13.34 -6.93 -10.69
CA TRP A 150 13.67 -7.52 -9.39
C TRP A 150 15.17 -7.54 -9.08
N ALA A 151 15.90 -6.53 -9.58
CA ALA A 151 17.36 -6.45 -9.55
C ALA A 151 17.94 -5.84 -8.25
N PHE A 152 17.10 -5.47 -7.29
CA PHE A 152 17.54 -4.98 -5.99
C PHE A 152 18.04 -6.14 -5.11
N SER A 153 18.89 -5.84 -4.13
CA SER A 153 19.48 -6.87 -3.27
C SER A 153 18.53 -7.32 -2.16
N HIS A 154 17.83 -6.37 -1.54
CA HIS A 154 16.92 -6.63 -0.42
C HIS A 154 15.80 -5.59 -0.35
N TYR A 155 14.57 -6.06 -0.19
CA TYR A 155 13.40 -5.26 0.15
C TYR A 155 12.65 -5.94 1.29
N LYS A 156 12.35 -5.19 2.35
CA LYS A 156 11.52 -5.68 3.44
C LYS A 156 10.48 -4.63 3.83
N SER A 157 9.21 -4.98 3.75
CA SER A 157 8.11 -4.17 4.30
C SER A 157 7.43 -4.91 5.43
N THR A 158 7.24 -4.25 6.57
CA THR A 158 6.50 -4.77 7.71
C THR A 158 5.37 -3.82 8.09
N ASN A 159 4.15 -4.32 8.09
CA ASN A 159 2.93 -3.59 8.46
C ASN A 159 2.34 -4.19 9.72
N HIS A 160 2.25 -3.39 10.78
CA HIS A 160 1.84 -3.85 12.11
C HIS A 160 0.70 -3.00 12.65
N ILE A 161 -0.46 -3.61 12.87
CA ILE A 161 -1.61 -2.96 13.50
C ILE A 161 -1.74 -3.49 14.92
N LEU A 162 -1.75 -2.55 15.87
CA LEU A 162 -1.73 -2.77 17.32
C LEU A 162 -3.01 -2.20 17.95
N LEU A 163 -3.68 -3.00 18.78
CA LEU A 163 -4.75 -2.55 19.66
C LEU A 163 -4.19 -1.80 20.88
N GLN A 164 -5.08 -1.19 21.65
CA GLN A 164 -4.76 -0.65 22.97
C GLN A 164 -4.11 -1.73 23.84
N GLY A 165 -3.00 -1.39 24.51
CA GLY A 165 -2.21 -2.35 25.29
C GLY A 165 -1.11 -3.09 24.50
N ASN A 166 -0.83 -2.68 23.26
CA ASN A 166 0.18 -3.28 22.36
C ASN A 166 -0.12 -4.74 21.95
N GLU A 167 -1.38 -5.16 21.98
CA GLU A 167 -1.80 -6.44 21.41
C GLU A 167 -1.78 -6.36 19.87
N THR A 168 -1.27 -7.41 19.21
CA THR A 168 -1.19 -7.44 17.74
C THR A 168 -2.52 -7.86 17.13
N LEU A 169 -3.12 -6.98 16.33
CA LEU A 169 -4.32 -7.30 15.54
C LEU A 169 -3.98 -7.86 14.17
N PHE A 170 -2.95 -7.31 13.53
CA PHE A 170 -2.52 -7.67 12.20
C PHE A 170 -1.02 -7.45 12.05
N LEU A 171 -0.33 -8.42 11.45
CA LEU A 171 1.09 -8.32 11.10
C LEU A 171 1.28 -8.94 9.72
N ASP A 172 1.79 -8.14 8.79
CA ASP A 172 2.26 -8.61 7.49
C ASP A 172 3.74 -8.25 7.35
N THR A 173 4.53 -9.16 6.78
CA THR A 173 5.91 -8.86 6.40
C THR A 173 6.21 -9.47 5.05
N THR A 174 6.48 -8.60 4.08
CA THR A 174 6.96 -8.97 2.76
C THR A 174 8.48 -8.82 2.74
N SER A 175 9.20 -9.94 2.55
CA SER A 175 10.67 -9.96 2.43
C SER A 175 11.06 -10.52 1.06
N LEU A 176 11.70 -9.68 0.25
CA LEU A 176 12.20 -10.01 -1.07
C LEU A 176 13.72 -9.83 -1.06
N GLU A 177 14.42 -10.96 -0.99
CA GLU A 177 15.88 -11.03 -1.06
C GLU A 177 16.32 -12.17 -1.96
N HIS A 178 17.56 -12.10 -2.42
CA HIS A 178 18.22 -13.20 -3.08
C HIS A 178 18.56 -14.25 -2.01
N GLY A 179 17.90 -15.41 -2.08
CA GLY A 179 18.00 -16.45 -1.06
C GLY A 179 18.33 -17.81 -1.65
N ARG A 180 18.24 -18.84 -0.80
CA ARG A 180 18.46 -20.25 -1.19
C ARG A 180 17.46 -20.78 -2.22
N HIS A 181 16.31 -20.10 -2.38
CA HIS A 181 15.19 -20.49 -3.24
C HIS A 181 15.22 -19.81 -4.63
N GLY A 182 16.40 -19.38 -5.10
CA GLY A 182 16.55 -18.71 -6.38
C GLY A 182 16.38 -17.19 -6.33
N GLY A 183 16.47 -16.57 -7.51
CA GLY A 183 16.33 -15.13 -7.69
C GLY A 183 14.91 -14.64 -7.37
N ILE A 184 14.78 -13.35 -7.05
CA ILE A 184 13.45 -12.74 -6.83
C ILE A 184 12.62 -12.83 -8.12
N SER A 185 13.24 -12.58 -9.27
CA SER A 185 12.63 -12.70 -10.60
C SER A 185 12.13 -14.11 -10.90
N GLU A 186 12.82 -15.16 -10.48
CA GLU A 186 12.39 -16.55 -10.67
C GLU A 186 11.15 -16.87 -9.83
N ARG A 187 11.01 -16.28 -8.64
CA ARG A 187 9.84 -16.51 -7.79
C ARG A 187 8.61 -15.75 -8.27
N LEU A 188 8.80 -14.52 -8.77
CA LEU A 188 7.72 -13.63 -9.19
C LEU A 188 7.37 -13.76 -10.68
N GLN A 189 8.28 -14.34 -11.47
CA GLN A 189 8.14 -14.56 -12.91
C GLN A 189 7.77 -13.23 -13.60
N ASP A 190 6.70 -13.22 -14.40
CA ASP A 190 6.28 -12.03 -15.16
C ASP A 190 5.56 -10.96 -14.33
N TYR A 191 5.27 -11.22 -13.05
CA TYR A 191 4.64 -10.20 -12.21
C TYR A 191 5.63 -9.09 -11.91
N GLN A 192 5.20 -7.87 -12.19
CA GLN A 192 6.00 -6.66 -12.02
C GLN A 192 5.61 -5.90 -10.77
N VAL A 193 4.42 -6.12 -10.23
CA VAL A 193 3.91 -5.37 -9.08
C VAL A 193 3.29 -6.33 -8.08
N ILE A 194 3.57 -6.07 -6.80
CA ILE A 194 2.89 -6.68 -5.67
C ILE A 194 2.31 -5.56 -4.83
N ALA A 195 1.03 -5.67 -4.48
CA ALA A 195 0.35 -4.72 -3.62
C ALA A 195 -0.42 -5.42 -2.51
N MET A 196 -0.50 -4.76 -1.37
CA MET A 196 -1.33 -5.10 -0.25
C MET A 196 -2.21 -3.91 0.09
N ILE A 197 -3.50 -4.16 0.25
CA ILE A 197 -4.48 -3.17 0.69
C ILE A 197 -5.08 -3.69 1.97
N VAL A 198 -5.04 -2.90 3.03
CA VAL A 198 -5.61 -3.24 4.33
C VAL A 198 -6.69 -2.21 4.65
N LEU A 199 -7.90 -2.69 4.92
CA LEU A 199 -9.01 -1.87 5.39
C LEU A 199 -9.43 -2.36 6.79
N LEU A 200 -9.63 -1.42 7.70
CA LEU A 200 -10.03 -1.69 9.08
C LEU A 200 -11.01 -0.63 9.55
N GLY A 201 -11.98 -1.05 10.35
CA GLY A 201 -12.82 -0.13 11.12
C GLY A 201 -14.15 0.25 10.47
N PRO A 202 -15.05 0.89 11.24
CA PRO A 202 -16.45 1.06 10.87
C PRO A 202 -16.68 1.99 9.67
N LYS A 203 -15.87 3.05 9.50
CA LYS A 203 -16.04 4.00 8.37
C LYS A 203 -15.79 3.36 7.00
N LEU A 204 -15.09 2.21 6.98
CA LEU A 204 -14.70 1.51 5.76
C LEU A 204 -15.51 0.23 5.52
N LYS A 205 -16.52 -0.07 6.35
CA LYS A 205 -17.22 -1.36 6.30
C LYS A 205 -17.97 -1.60 4.99
N LEU A 206 -18.61 -0.57 4.43
CA LEU A 206 -19.28 -0.66 3.12
C LEU A 206 -18.27 -1.01 2.02
N ILE A 207 -17.12 -0.33 2.03
CA ILE A 207 -16.05 -0.52 1.04
C ILE A 207 -15.43 -1.91 1.20
N GLN A 208 -15.24 -2.39 2.44
CA GLN A 208 -14.78 -3.74 2.71
C GLN A 208 -15.69 -4.80 2.08
N SER A 209 -17.02 -4.66 2.23
CA SER A 209 -17.99 -5.58 1.63
C SER A 209 -17.97 -5.52 0.11
N GLN A 210 -17.92 -4.32 -0.47
CA GLN A 210 -17.85 -4.12 -1.91
C GLN A 210 -16.60 -4.78 -2.51
N ILE A 211 -15.42 -4.50 -1.96
CA ILE A 211 -14.14 -5.04 -2.45
C ILE A 211 -14.09 -6.57 -2.33
N GLN A 212 -14.66 -7.14 -1.25
CA GLN A 212 -14.75 -8.60 -1.11
C GLN A 212 -15.56 -9.24 -2.24
N GLU A 213 -16.70 -8.64 -2.59
CA GLU A 213 -17.55 -9.14 -3.66
C GLU A 213 -16.90 -8.95 -5.03
N ASP A 214 -16.30 -7.79 -5.28
CA ASP A 214 -15.61 -7.48 -6.53
C ASP A 214 -14.43 -8.42 -6.77
N VAL A 215 -13.56 -8.62 -5.78
CA VAL A 215 -12.43 -9.55 -5.88
C VAL A 215 -12.92 -10.98 -6.11
N LYS A 216 -13.99 -11.40 -5.40
CA LYS A 216 -14.59 -12.72 -5.60
C LYS A 216 -15.12 -12.90 -7.02
N LYS A 217 -15.81 -11.88 -7.56
CA LYS A 217 -16.33 -11.89 -8.94
C LYS A 217 -15.19 -11.93 -9.95
N LEU A 218 -14.19 -11.05 -9.79
CA LEU A 218 -13.01 -10.95 -10.65
C LEU A 218 -12.25 -12.28 -10.72
N MET A 219 -11.97 -12.90 -9.56
CA MET A 219 -11.32 -14.21 -9.52
C MET A 219 -12.20 -15.34 -10.07
N SER A 220 -13.51 -15.30 -9.85
CA SER A 220 -14.41 -16.31 -10.42
C SER A 220 -14.48 -16.26 -11.95
N GLN A 221 -14.31 -15.08 -12.56
CA GLN A 221 -14.30 -14.93 -14.02
C GLN A 221 -12.95 -15.33 -14.61
N GLN A 222 -11.83 -14.96 -13.96
CA GLN A 222 -10.49 -15.29 -14.43
C GLN A 222 -10.13 -16.77 -14.26
N LEU A 223 -10.71 -17.44 -13.25
CA LEU A 223 -10.50 -18.88 -13.02
C LEU A 223 -11.52 -19.77 -13.75
N ARG A 224 -12.57 -19.19 -14.35
CA ARG A 224 -13.50 -19.91 -15.24
C ARG A 224 -12.86 -20.03 -16.63
N LEU A 225 -12.22 -21.17 -16.86
CA LEU A 225 -11.82 -21.64 -18.20
C LEU A 225 -13.02 -21.70 -19.17
N PRO A 226 -12.80 -21.63 -20.50
CA PRO A 226 -13.79 -22.04 -21.47
C PRO A 226 -14.05 -23.54 -21.24
N SER A 227 -15.29 -23.87 -20.90
CA SER A 227 -15.78 -25.24 -20.98
C SER A 227 -15.56 -25.75 -22.40
N VAL A 228 -14.75 -26.79 -22.55
CA VAL A 228 -14.48 -27.49 -23.80
C VAL A 228 -15.82 -27.89 -24.43
N SER A 229 -16.20 -27.20 -25.50
CA SER A 229 -17.13 -27.71 -26.49
C SER A 229 -16.39 -27.86 -27.82
N ALA A 230 -16.56 -29.05 -28.41
CA ALA A 230 -16.15 -29.50 -29.73
C ALA A 230 -14.77 -30.16 -29.90
N GLY A 231 -14.83 -31.46 -30.23
CA GLY A 231 -13.98 -32.06 -31.28
C GLY A 231 -12.92 -33.04 -30.80
N CYS A 232 -13.24 -34.34 -30.81
CA CYS A 232 -12.22 -35.39 -30.86
C CYS A 232 -11.30 -35.16 -32.06
N SER A 233 -10.03 -34.88 -31.82
CA SER A 233 -8.94 -35.32 -32.68
C SER A 233 -7.68 -35.46 -31.83
N SER A 234 -7.16 -36.67 -31.84
CA SER A 234 -5.97 -37.12 -31.15
C SER A 234 -4.72 -36.50 -31.78
N GLU A 235 -3.87 -35.83 -30.98
CA GLU A 235 -2.43 -35.85 -31.19
C GLU A 235 -1.63 -35.48 -29.93
N SER A 236 -0.72 -36.40 -29.61
CA SER A 236 0.35 -36.46 -28.62
C SER A 236 1.00 -35.13 -28.17
N GLY A 237 1.00 -34.89 -26.85
CA GLY A 237 2.21 -34.43 -26.14
C GLY A 237 2.50 -32.92 -26.07
N SER A 238 1.53 -32.10 -25.62
CA SER A 238 1.87 -30.78 -25.06
C SER A 238 1.29 -30.68 -23.64
N SER A 239 2.14 -30.39 -22.66
CA SER A 239 1.66 -30.05 -21.32
C SER A 239 0.84 -28.77 -21.45
N TYR A 240 -0.49 -28.87 -21.31
CA TYR A 240 -1.38 -27.72 -21.29
C TYR A 240 -1.04 -26.82 -20.09
N ARG A 241 -0.03 -25.96 -20.23
CA ARG A 241 0.20 -24.88 -19.27
C ARG A 241 -0.84 -23.82 -19.57
N LEU A 242 -1.86 -23.79 -18.70
CA LEU A 242 -2.80 -22.68 -18.64
C LEU A 242 -2.03 -21.35 -18.67
N PRO A 243 -2.41 -20.39 -19.52
CA PRO A 243 -1.77 -19.09 -19.54
C PRO A 243 -1.93 -18.46 -18.16
N LYS A 244 -0.80 -18.05 -17.58
CA LYS A 244 -0.77 -17.41 -16.26
C LYS A 244 -1.58 -16.12 -16.31
N PRO A 245 -2.51 -15.86 -15.37
CA PRO A 245 -3.32 -14.65 -15.40
C PRO A 245 -2.44 -13.42 -15.23
N SER A 246 -2.69 -12.38 -16.03
CA SER A 246 -1.95 -11.11 -16.01
C SER A 246 -2.16 -10.31 -14.72
N PHE A 247 -3.24 -10.61 -14.00
CA PHE A 247 -3.62 -9.97 -12.75
C PHE A 247 -4.17 -11.04 -11.79
N LEU A 248 -3.74 -11.00 -10.54
CA LEU A 248 -4.21 -11.84 -9.46
C LEU A 248 -4.61 -10.96 -8.29
N ALA A 249 -5.73 -11.27 -7.66
CA ALA A 249 -6.13 -10.66 -6.40
C ALA A 249 -6.67 -11.73 -5.45
N SER A 250 -6.38 -11.60 -4.17
CA SER A 250 -7.02 -12.40 -3.12
C SER A 250 -7.51 -11.47 -2.02
N CYS A 251 -8.60 -11.85 -1.38
CA CYS A 251 -9.21 -11.07 -0.32
C CYS A 251 -9.46 -11.97 0.89
N SER A 252 -9.10 -11.51 2.08
CA SER A 252 -9.24 -12.26 3.33
C SER A 252 -9.61 -11.34 4.48
N THR A 253 -10.47 -11.81 5.38
CA THR A 253 -10.83 -11.07 6.59
C THR A 253 -9.85 -11.36 7.72
N PHE A 254 -9.69 -10.42 8.64
CA PHE A 254 -8.89 -10.60 9.85
C PHE A 254 -9.51 -9.88 11.06
N GLY A 255 -9.03 -10.23 12.25
CA GLY A 255 -9.53 -9.69 13.51
C GLY A 255 -10.86 -10.29 13.96
N PRO A 256 -11.29 -10.01 15.20
CA PRO A 256 -12.52 -10.54 15.77
C PRO A 256 -13.73 -10.11 14.93
N LYS A 257 -14.58 -11.08 14.57
CA LYS A 257 -15.79 -10.87 13.73
C LYS A 257 -15.50 -10.26 12.35
N GLY A 258 -14.27 -10.41 11.82
CA GLY A 258 -13.88 -9.82 10.54
C GLY A 258 -13.81 -8.29 10.59
N ALA A 259 -13.18 -7.75 11.63
CA ALA A 259 -13.02 -6.32 11.85
C ALA A 259 -12.29 -5.59 10.71
N GLY A 260 -11.42 -6.31 9.98
CA GLY A 260 -10.71 -5.79 8.83
C GLY A 260 -10.61 -6.79 7.67
N VAL A 261 -10.12 -6.29 6.55
CA VAL A 261 -9.94 -7.00 5.29
C VAL A 261 -8.55 -6.70 4.74
N VAL A 262 -7.85 -7.74 4.30
CA VAL A 262 -6.60 -7.62 3.55
C VAL A 262 -6.82 -8.13 2.13
N ILE A 263 -6.42 -7.32 1.15
CA ILE A 263 -6.38 -7.67 -0.25
C ILE A 263 -4.93 -7.74 -0.68
N ARG A 264 -4.55 -8.82 -1.36
CA ARG A 264 -3.22 -8.95 -1.96
C ARG A 264 -3.36 -9.06 -3.46
N VAL A 265 -2.59 -8.24 -4.18
CA VAL A 265 -2.62 -8.13 -5.63
C VAL A 265 -1.23 -8.44 -6.18
N ALA A 266 -1.18 -9.19 -7.27
CA ALA A 266 0.00 -9.33 -8.11
C ALA A 266 -0.38 -9.05 -9.56
N SER A 267 0.38 -8.22 -10.26
CA SER A 267 0.08 -7.87 -11.65
C SER A 267 1.33 -7.78 -12.52
N MET A 268 1.16 -8.07 -13.80
CA MET A 268 2.17 -7.90 -14.84
C MET A 268 2.36 -6.44 -15.24
N THR A 269 1.44 -5.51 -14.93
CA THR A 269 1.64 -4.07 -15.21
C THR A 269 1.30 -3.20 -14.02
N THR A 270 1.99 -2.07 -13.90
CA THR A 270 1.73 -1.08 -12.85
C THR A 270 0.39 -0.39 -13.06
N GLU A 271 0.04 -0.12 -14.32
CA GLU A 271 -1.24 0.47 -14.71
C GLU A 271 -2.44 -0.36 -14.25
N SER A 272 -2.38 -1.69 -14.36
CA SER A 272 -3.48 -2.55 -13.90
C SER A 272 -3.74 -2.41 -12.41
N VAL A 273 -2.68 -2.19 -11.61
CA VAL A 273 -2.83 -1.98 -10.17
C VAL A 273 -3.34 -0.58 -9.86
N TYR A 274 -2.91 0.46 -10.58
CA TYR A 274 -3.50 1.80 -10.46
C TYR A 274 -5.00 1.77 -10.78
N ASN A 275 -5.40 1.18 -11.91
CA ASN A 275 -6.81 1.07 -12.30
C ASN A 275 -7.62 0.30 -11.25
N PHE A 276 -7.08 -0.82 -10.75
CA PHE A 276 -7.72 -1.57 -9.66
C PHE A 276 -7.88 -0.72 -8.39
N LEU A 277 -6.84 0.04 -7.99
CA LEU A 277 -6.91 0.92 -6.83
C LEU A 277 -7.93 2.06 -7.02
N GLN A 278 -7.96 2.68 -8.20
CA GLN A 278 -8.93 3.73 -8.55
C GLN A 278 -10.37 3.19 -8.45
N ASP A 279 -10.65 2.05 -9.07
CA ASP A 279 -11.98 1.45 -9.09
C ASP A 279 -12.45 1.04 -7.69
N GLN A 280 -11.60 0.32 -6.95
CA GLN A 280 -11.95 -0.24 -5.64
C GLN A 280 -12.04 0.83 -4.55
N LEU A 281 -11.34 1.96 -4.72
CA LEU A 281 -11.29 3.05 -3.74
C LEU A 281 -12.11 4.28 -4.16
N ALA A 282 -12.78 4.27 -5.32
CA ALA A 282 -13.61 5.37 -5.81
C ALA A 282 -14.65 5.84 -4.78
N SER A 283 -15.26 4.90 -4.04
CA SER A 283 -16.26 5.21 -3.02
C SER A 283 -15.72 6.06 -1.84
N LEU A 284 -14.40 6.18 -1.69
CA LEU A 284 -13.79 7.05 -0.68
C LEU A 284 -13.92 8.53 -1.02
N GLU A 285 -14.20 8.90 -2.27
CA GLU A 285 -14.37 10.31 -2.65
C GLU A 285 -15.43 11.00 -1.76
N ALA A 286 -16.51 10.29 -1.40
CA ALA A 286 -17.54 10.80 -0.51
C ALA A 286 -17.01 11.16 0.90
N LEU A 287 -15.97 10.47 1.38
CA LEU A 287 -15.35 10.70 2.68
C LEU A 287 -14.18 11.69 2.59
N LEU A 288 -13.42 11.66 1.50
CA LEU A 288 -12.14 12.36 1.36
C LEU A 288 -12.24 13.66 0.53
N GLY A 289 -13.34 13.84 -0.20
CA GLY A 289 -13.58 14.96 -1.10
C GLY A 289 -12.87 14.87 -2.44
N ALA A 290 -11.99 13.88 -2.64
CA ALA A 290 -11.33 13.58 -3.91
C ALA A 290 -11.14 12.06 -4.00
N ALA A 291 -11.19 11.50 -5.20
CA ALA A 291 -10.96 10.08 -5.38
C ALA A 291 -9.45 9.76 -5.28
N PRO A 292 -9.07 8.71 -4.56
CA PRO A 292 -7.68 8.24 -4.50
C PRO A 292 -7.12 7.89 -5.89
N TYR A 293 -5.83 8.18 -6.10
CA TYR A 293 -5.08 7.81 -7.31
C TYR A 293 -5.60 8.40 -8.64
N LEU A 294 -6.41 9.46 -8.63
CA LEU A 294 -6.77 10.24 -9.84
C LEU A 294 -5.60 11.07 -10.39
#